data_AF-B5CXR8-F1
#
_entry.id   AF-B5CXR8-F1
#
_cell.length_a   1.000
_cell.length_b   1.000
_cell.length_c   1.000
_cell.angle_alpha   90.00
_cell.angle_beta   90.00
_cell.angle_gamma   90.00
#
_symmetry.space_group_name_H-M   'P 1'
#
loop_
_entity.id
_entity.type
_entity.pdbx_description
1 polymer ?
#
loop_
_entity_poly.entity_id
_entity_poly.type
_entity_poly.pdbx_seq_one_letter_code
_entity_poly.pdbx_strand_id
1 'polypeptide(L)'
;MRPLCRLLGISAQGYYKHDYASNEADILSASIVLYCLYVRQKECLPKAGCRELYTLCREYFREKFTIGRDRFYNVLRSNSLMLRRTRYRPRTTDSDTVTVFTGIL
;
A
#
# COMPACT_ATOMS: atom_id res chain seq x y z
N MET A 1 -17.55 -29.96 -0.93
CA MET A 1 -17.76 -28.78 -1.80
C MET A 1 -19.07 -28.78 -2.58
N ARG A 2 -19.49 -29.88 -3.23
CA ARG A 2 -20.80 -29.97 -3.94
C ARG A 2 -22.07 -29.55 -3.15
N PRO A 3 -22.25 -29.90 -1.86
CA PRO A 3 -23.48 -29.52 -1.15
C PRO A 3 -23.60 -28.00 -0.92
N LEU A 4 -22.48 -27.31 -0.71
CA LEU A 4 -22.43 -25.84 -0.53
C LEU A 4 -22.83 -25.08 -1.80
N CYS A 5 -22.38 -25.55 -2.97
CA CYS A 5 -22.73 -24.96 -4.26
C CYS A 5 -24.24 -25.02 -4.53
N ARG A 6 -24.90 -26.14 -4.15
CA ARG A 6 -26.35 -26.31 -4.29
C ARG A 6 -27.14 -25.40 -3.35
N LEU A 7 -26.67 -25.22 -2.12
CA LEU A 7 -27.30 -24.32 -1.14
C LEU A 7 -27.20 -22.85 -1.56
N LEU A 8 -26.06 -22.45 -2.15
CA LEU A 8 -25.80 -21.08 -2.60
C LEU A 8 -26.34 -20.76 -4.01
N GLY A 9 -26.90 -21.75 -4.72
CA GLY A 9 -27.42 -21.58 -6.08
C GLY A 9 -26.33 -21.36 -7.15
N ILE A 10 -25.07 -21.69 -6.84
CA ILE A 10 -23.92 -21.46 -7.73
C ILE A 10 -23.52 -22.80 -8.36
N SER A 11 -23.23 -22.82 -9.66
CA SER A 11 -22.73 -24.04 -10.31
C SER A 11 -21.32 -24.37 -9.78
N ALA A 12 -20.99 -25.66 -9.66
CA ALA A 12 -19.65 -26.07 -9.24
C ALA A 12 -18.55 -25.51 -10.16
N GLN A 13 -18.84 -25.37 -11.46
CA GLN A 13 -17.96 -24.73 -12.45
C GLN A 13 -17.77 -23.24 -12.17
N GLY A 14 -18.85 -22.54 -11.78
CA GLY A 14 -18.80 -21.13 -11.36
C GLY A 14 -17.93 -20.92 -10.13
N TYR A 15 -18.01 -21.83 -9.15
CA TYR A 15 -17.16 -21.81 -7.97
C TYR A 15 -15.67 -21.90 -8.33
N TYR A 16 -15.26 -22.93 -9.09
CA TYR A 16 -13.86 -23.09 -9.47
C TYR A 16 -13.34 -21.97 -10.37
N LYS A 17 -14.18 -21.44 -11.28
CA LYS A 17 -13.81 -20.32 -12.15
C LYS A 17 -13.56 -19.04 -11.34
N HIS A 18 -14.36 -18.80 -10.30
CA HIS A 18 -14.18 -17.68 -9.39
C HIS A 18 -12.94 -17.85 -8.51
N ASP A 19 -12.73 -19.06 -7.95
CA ASP A 19 -11.57 -19.37 -7.11
C ASP A 19 -10.25 -19.16 -7.87
N TYR A 20 -10.14 -19.69 -9.09
CA TYR A 20 -8.97 -19.48 -9.95
C TYR A 20 -8.72 -17.99 -10.26
N ALA A 21 -9.77 -17.23 -10.58
CA ALA A 21 -9.66 -15.80 -10.89
C ALA A 21 -9.23 -14.97 -9.67
N SER A 22 -9.69 -15.34 -8.47
CA SER A 22 -9.27 -14.70 -7.22
C SER A 22 -7.80 -14.99 -6.95
N ASN A 23 -7.37 -16.25 -7.09
CA ASN A 23 -5.98 -16.66 -6.87
C ASN A 23 -5.01 -15.92 -7.80
N GLU A 24 -5.34 -15.78 -9.08
CA GLU A 24 -4.49 -15.06 -10.05
C GLU A 24 -4.34 -13.57 -9.69
N ALA A 25 -5.45 -12.94 -9.28
CA ALA A 25 -5.44 -11.58 -8.77
C ALA A 25 -4.60 -11.41 -7.50
N ASP A 26 -4.67 -12.36 -6.58
CA ASP A 26 -3.91 -12.34 -5.33
C ASP A 26 -2.40 -12.52 -5.59
N ILE A 27 -2.03 -13.43 -6.51
CA ILE A 27 -0.64 -13.62 -6.96
C ILE A 27 -0.09 -12.32 -7.60
N LEU A 28 -0.88 -11.67 -8.46
CA LEU A 28 -0.49 -10.38 -9.04
C LEU A 28 -0.33 -9.31 -7.96
N SER A 29 -1.24 -9.26 -6.97
CA SER A 29 -1.13 -8.30 -5.87
C SER A 29 0.13 -8.52 -5.03
N ALA A 30 0.49 -9.77 -4.74
CA ALA A 30 1.68 -10.13 -3.98
C ALA A 30 2.96 -9.77 -4.74
N SER A 31 3.02 -10.06 -6.05
CA SER A 31 4.19 -9.71 -6.88
C SER A 31 4.42 -8.21 -6.98
N ILE A 32 3.34 -7.42 -7.08
CA ILE A 32 3.41 -5.94 -7.03
C ILE A 32 3.97 -5.47 -5.69
N VAL A 33 3.46 -5.99 -4.57
CA VAL A 33 3.93 -5.63 -3.22
C VAL A 33 5.41 -5.93 -3.06
N LEU A 34 5.86 -7.10 -3.53
CA LEU A 34 7.26 -7.52 -3.48
C LEU A 34 8.16 -6.57 -4.29
N TYR A 35 7.72 -6.21 -5.49
CA TYR A 35 8.44 -5.25 -6.34
C TYR A 35 8.51 -3.86 -5.69
N CYS A 36 7.40 -3.39 -5.10
CA CYS A 36 7.37 -2.11 -4.38
C CYS A 36 8.36 -2.08 -3.20
N LEU A 37 8.46 -3.18 -2.44
CA LEU A 37 9.43 -3.32 -1.35
C LEU A 37 10.87 -3.31 -1.87
N TYR A 38 11.12 -4.03 -2.96
CA TYR A 38 12.43 -4.06 -3.61
C TYR A 38 12.88 -2.67 -4.06
N VAL A 39 12.02 -1.90 -4.73
CA VAL A 39 12.30 -0.52 -5.15
C VAL A 39 12.62 0.36 -3.94
N ARG A 40 11.87 0.25 -2.84
CA ARG A 40 12.11 1.03 -1.62
C ARG A 40 13.44 0.69 -0.93
N GLN A 41 13.86 -0.57 -0.94
CA GLN A 41 15.13 -1.01 -0.33
C GLN A 41 16.34 -0.73 -1.22
N LYS A 42 16.24 -1.00 -2.53
CA LYS A 42 17.39 -1.00 -3.43
C LYS A 42 17.68 0.37 -4.04
N GLU A 43 16.65 1.13 -4.41
CA GLU A 43 16.86 2.38 -5.15
C GLU A 43 16.95 3.64 -4.28
N CYS A 44 16.97 3.51 -2.94
CA CYS A 44 17.06 4.67 -2.04
C CYS A 44 16.01 5.76 -2.36
N LEU A 45 14.79 5.36 -2.77
CA LEU A 45 13.63 6.24 -2.91
C LEU A 45 12.69 6.07 -1.70
N PRO A 46 13.05 6.57 -0.50
CA PRO A 46 12.22 6.41 0.70
C PRO A 46 10.88 7.19 0.60
N LYS A 47 10.78 8.13 -0.35
CA LYS A 47 9.64 9.02 -0.55
C LYS A 47 8.94 8.85 -1.91
N ALA A 48 9.17 7.74 -2.62
CA ALA A 48 8.46 7.49 -3.88
C ALA A 48 6.94 7.64 -3.67
N GLY A 49 6.33 8.53 -4.44
CA GLY A 49 4.89 8.74 -4.41
C GLY A 49 4.15 7.52 -4.99
N CYS A 50 2.90 7.31 -4.56
CA CYS A 50 2.06 6.22 -5.08
C CYS A 50 1.93 6.26 -6.62
N ARG A 51 2.03 7.45 -7.22
CA ARG A 51 1.97 7.68 -8.67
C ARG A 51 3.26 7.24 -9.38
N GLU A 52 4.41 7.41 -8.75
CA GLU A 52 5.71 7.00 -9.29
C GLU A 52 5.86 5.47 -9.25
N LEU A 53 5.50 4.87 -8.11
CA LEU A 53 5.42 3.42 -7.97
C LEU A 53 4.51 2.78 -9.01
N TYR A 54 3.38 3.43 -9.33
CA TYR A 54 2.47 2.95 -10.38
C TYR A 54 3.15 2.96 -11.76
N THR A 55 3.85 4.03 -12.13
CA THR A 55 4.57 4.11 -13.41
C THR A 55 5.67 3.06 -13.50
N LEU A 56 6.46 2.87 -12.44
CA LEU A 56 7.52 1.86 -12.37
C LEU A 56 6.97 0.44 -12.49
N CYS A 57 5.91 0.11 -11.74
CA CYS A 57 5.23 -1.18 -11.88
C CYS A 57 4.68 -1.39 -13.29
N ARG A 58 4.09 -0.36 -13.90
CA ARG A 58 3.57 -0.44 -15.27
C ARG A 58 4.69 -0.68 -16.28
N GLU A 59 5.83 -0.06 -16.11
CA GLU A 59 6.99 -0.25 -16.98
C GLU A 59 7.65 -1.62 -16.81
N TYR A 60 7.69 -2.14 -15.58
CA TYR A 60 8.24 -3.46 -15.27
C TYR A 60 7.34 -4.61 -15.74
N PHE A 61 6.03 -4.53 -15.48
CA PHE A 61 5.09 -5.61 -15.79
C PHE A 61 4.49 -5.52 -17.21
N ARG A 62 4.55 -4.34 -17.87
CA ARG A 62 4.01 -4.05 -19.22
C ARG A 62 2.66 -4.74 -19.49
N GLU A 63 2.64 -5.77 -20.34
CA GLU A 63 1.43 -6.48 -20.78
C GLU A 63 0.74 -7.28 -19.67
N LYS A 64 1.49 -7.68 -18.63
CA LYS A 64 0.92 -8.42 -17.48
C LYS A 64 0.24 -7.50 -16.48
N PHE A 65 0.38 -6.19 -16.63
CA PHE A 65 -0.21 -5.22 -15.70
C PHE A 65 -1.67 -4.93 -16.06
N THR A 66 -2.55 -5.87 -15.73
CA THR A 66 -4.02 -5.73 -15.89
C THR A 66 -4.69 -4.98 -14.74
N ILE A 67 -3.92 -4.57 -13.72
CA ILE A 67 -4.43 -3.89 -12.54
C ILE A 67 -4.64 -2.40 -12.81
N GLY A 68 -5.87 -1.93 -12.57
CA GLY A 68 -6.22 -0.52 -12.60
C GLY A 68 -5.62 0.28 -11.44
N ARG A 69 -5.55 1.60 -11.61
CA ARG A 69 -4.98 2.55 -10.64
C ARG A 69 -5.59 2.44 -9.24
N ASP A 70 -6.92 2.34 -9.15
CA ASP A 70 -7.63 2.27 -7.87
C ASP A 70 -7.38 0.96 -7.13
N ARG A 71 -7.32 -0.16 -7.88
CA ARG A 71 -6.99 -1.46 -7.31
C ARG A 71 -5.53 -1.50 -6.82
N PHE A 72 -4.61 -0.89 -7.57
CA PHE A 72 -3.23 -0.72 -7.15
C PHE A 72 -3.12 0.08 -5.84
N TYR A 73 -3.85 1.21 -5.73
CA TYR A 73 -3.87 1.99 -4.48
C TYR A 73 -4.48 1.23 -3.31
N ASN A 74 -5.52 0.43 -3.54
CA ASN A 74 -6.07 -0.44 -2.49
C ASN A 74 -5.06 -1.49 -2.03
N VAL A 75 -4.32 -2.12 -2.95
CA VAL A 75 -3.26 -3.08 -2.58
C VAL A 75 -2.15 -2.40 -1.77
N LEU A 76 -1.70 -1.20 -2.15
CA LEU A 76 -0.73 -0.43 -1.35
C LEU A 76 -1.28 -0.03 0.02
N ARG A 77 -2.57 0.34 0.09
CA ARG A 77 -3.24 0.72 1.35
C ARG A 77 -3.33 -0.47 2.30
N SER A 78 -3.77 -1.62 1.82
CA SER A 78 -3.89 -2.85 2.62
C SER A 78 -2.54 -3.36 3.13
N ASN A 79 -1.47 -3.17 2.34
CA ASN A 79 -0.11 -3.60 2.70
C ASN A 79 0.69 -2.53 3.47
N SER A 80 0.06 -1.44 3.93
CA SER A 80 0.71 -0.33 4.66
C SER A 80 1.91 0.29 3.92
N LEU A 81 1.94 0.16 2.59
CA LEU A 81 3.00 0.72 1.73
C LEU A 81 2.75 2.19 1.39
N MET A 82 1.57 2.74 1.71
CA MET A 82 1.32 4.17 1.63
C MET A 82 2.22 4.91 2.62
N LEU A 83 2.98 5.91 2.15
CA LEU A 83 3.65 6.85 3.04
C LEU A 83 2.59 7.50 3.94
N ARG A 84 2.54 7.08 5.21
CA ARG A 84 1.71 7.73 6.21
C ARG A 84 2.27 9.14 6.36
N ARG A 85 1.52 10.15 5.90
CA ARG A 85 1.81 11.54 6.25
C ARG A 85 1.63 11.65 7.76
N THR A 86 2.71 11.54 8.52
CA THR A 86 2.70 11.93 9.94
C THR A 86 2.24 13.39 9.96
N ARG A 87 1.06 13.65 10.52
CA ARG A 87 0.62 15.02 10.80
C ARG A 87 1.61 15.60 11.81
N TYR A 88 2.55 16.40 11.33
CA TYR A 88 3.39 17.21 12.19
C TYR A 88 2.49 18.24 12.87
N ARG A 89 2.34 18.14 14.19
CA ARG A 89 1.80 19.22 15.03
C ARG A 89 3.01 19.99 15.55
N PRO A 90 3.32 21.20 15.04
CA PRO A 90 4.32 22.04 15.68
C PRO A 90 3.87 22.28 17.12
N ARG A 91 4.72 21.91 18.08
CA ARG A 91 4.47 22.18 19.50
C ARG A 91 4.98 23.59 19.77
N THR A 92 4.12 24.59 19.59
CA THR A 92 4.43 25.97 19.97
C THR A 92 4.10 26.16 21.45
N THR A 93 5.09 25.87 22.28
CA THR A 93 5.22 26.43 23.63
C THR A 93 6.70 26.42 23.94
N ASP A 94 7.35 27.54 23.61
CA ASP A 94 8.52 28.00 24.33
C ASP A 94 7.96 28.68 25.59
N SER A 95 8.09 28.01 26.73
CA SER A 95 7.67 28.54 28.03
C SER A 95 8.87 28.56 28.97
N ASP A 96 10.02 29.02 28.48
CA ASP A 96 11.11 29.49 29.34
C ASP A 96 11.24 31.01 29.18
N THR A 97 10.22 31.73 29.66
CA THR A 97 10.29 33.18 29.84
C THR A 97 11.14 33.48 31.07
N VAL A 98 12.44 33.63 30.83
CA VAL A 98 13.40 34.55 31.47
C VAL A 98 12.90 35.20 32.78
N THR A 99 13.18 34.58 33.94
CA THR A 99 13.40 35.36 35.17
C THR A 99 14.77 36.01 35.10
N VAL A 100 14.76 37.22 34.55
CA VAL A 100 15.55 38.41 34.89
C VAL A 100 16.54 38.26 36.06
N PHE A 101 17.81 38.54 35.75
CA PHE A 101 18.77 39.32 36.56
C PHE A 101 18.44 39.49 38.05
N THR A 102 19.02 38.64 38.90
CA THR A 102 19.41 39.03 40.28
C THR A 102 20.73 38.35 40.63
N GLY A 103 21.75 39.15 41.00
CA GLY A 103 22.92 38.67 41.74
C GLY A 103 24.29 38.77 41.06
N ILE A 104 24.69 39.97 40.58
CA ILE A 104 26.09 40.41 40.77
C ILE A 104 26.05 41.44 41.90
N LEU A 105 26.33 40.99 43.12
CA LEU A 105 27.23 41.64 44.07
C LEU A 105 27.63 40.61 45.15
#